data_AF-A0A1U8MUR7-F1
#
_entry.id   AF-A0A1U8MUR7-F1
#
_cell.length_a   1.000
_cell.length_b   1.000
_cell.length_c   1.000
_cell.angle_alpha   90.00
_cell.angle_beta   90.00
_cell.angle_gamma   90.00
#
_symmetry.space_group_name_H-M   'P 1'
#
loop_
_entity.id
_entity.type
_entity.pdbx_description
1 polymer ?
#
loop_
_entity_poly.entity_id
_entity_poly.type
_entity_poly.pdbx_seq_one_letter_code
_entity_poly.pdbx_strand_id
1 'polypeptide(L)'
;MTSETPAHWFHWLPFAEWWYNSSFHSAIQLTPYEALYGQPPPTHIPYLAGASSVATVDRSLQAREAARKLLYRIDNTLLEGSPTRSCLLSFMGPFRVIAKVGAVAYTLQLPQNSRIHPTFHVSQLKRHVGSAPIEAQLPPVDDHGAFPKEPTRIIDRRMVKRGNQATTEVLIEWSNSFPKDATWESLSAIQSKFPHLHP
;
A
#
# COMPACT_ATOMS: atom_id res chain seq x y z
N MET A 1 -5.35 10.78 0.53
CA MET A 1 -5.07 12.20 0.20
C MET A 1 -4.62 12.39 -1.25
N THR A 2 -3.69 11.60 -1.78
CA THR A 2 -3.36 11.63 -3.23
C THR A 2 -4.40 10.97 -4.14
N SER A 3 -5.25 10.10 -3.58
CA SER A 3 -6.31 9.39 -4.31
C SER A 3 -7.50 10.28 -4.71
N GLU A 4 -7.72 11.41 -4.00
CA GLU A 4 -8.92 12.25 -4.19
C GLU A 4 -8.69 13.38 -5.20
N THR A 5 -7.45 13.86 -5.36
CA THR A 5 -7.08 14.94 -6.30
C THR A 5 -5.71 14.68 -6.97
N PRO A 6 -5.60 13.65 -7.83
CA PRO A 6 -4.31 13.18 -8.36
C PRO A 6 -3.54 14.23 -9.17
N ALA A 7 -4.20 15.25 -9.74
CA ALA A 7 -3.55 16.32 -10.51
C ALA A 7 -2.82 17.37 -9.65
N HIS A 8 -3.12 17.45 -8.34
CA HIS A 8 -2.65 18.53 -7.46
C HIS A 8 -1.56 18.08 -6.47
N TRP A 9 -0.95 16.92 -6.70
CA TRP A 9 0.05 16.33 -5.82
C TRP A 9 1.28 17.23 -5.61
N PHE A 10 1.64 18.04 -6.61
CA PHE A 10 2.82 18.92 -6.57
C PHE A 10 2.73 20.00 -5.47
N HIS A 11 1.52 20.41 -5.06
CA HIS A 11 1.33 21.31 -3.91
C HIS A 11 1.80 20.71 -2.58
N TRP A 12 1.92 19.38 -2.51
CA TRP A 12 2.35 18.64 -1.33
C TRP A 12 3.84 18.30 -1.33
N LEU A 13 4.56 18.56 -2.43
CA LEU A 13 5.98 18.26 -2.54
C LEU A 13 6.83 18.90 -1.42
N PRO A 14 6.69 20.20 -1.11
CA PRO A 14 7.47 20.82 -0.03
C PRO A 14 7.19 20.18 1.34
N PHE A 15 5.97 19.69 1.56
CA PHE A 15 5.60 18.98 2.79
C PHE A 15 6.20 17.58 2.85
N ALA A 16 6.15 16.85 1.74
CA ALA A 16 6.76 15.52 1.65
C ALA A 16 8.28 15.58 1.82
N GLU A 17 8.92 16.58 1.21
CA GLU A 17 10.36 16.83 1.34
C GLU A 17 10.74 17.18 2.78
N TRP A 18 10.02 18.12 3.40
CA TRP A 18 10.27 18.48 4.79
C TRP A 18 10.09 17.26 5.71
N TRP A 19 8.99 16.51 5.55
CA TRP A 19 8.73 15.31 6.35
C TRP A 19 9.82 14.25 6.18
N TYR A 20 10.25 13.98 4.95
CA TYR A 20 11.33 13.01 4.68
C TYR A 20 12.65 13.43 5.34
N ASN A 21 12.99 14.72 5.26
CA ASN A 21 14.24 15.26 5.80
C ASN A 21 14.24 15.34 7.33
N SER A 22 13.08 15.55 7.97
CA SER A 22 12.96 15.66 9.43
C SER A 22 12.58 14.36 10.15
N SER A 23 12.20 13.31 9.43
CA SER A 23 11.86 12.00 10.01
C SER A 23 13.09 11.17 10.32
N PHE A 24 13.04 10.31 11.34
CA PHE A 24 14.13 9.42 11.70
C PHE A 24 14.28 8.27 10.68
N HIS A 25 15.51 8.00 10.23
CA HIS A 25 15.79 6.87 9.34
C HIS A 25 16.63 5.81 10.04
N SER A 26 16.09 4.60 10.19
CA SER A 26 16.75 3.48 10.88
C SER A 26 18.03 2.99 10.22
N ALA A 27 18.22 3.20 8.92
CA ALA A 27 19.44 2.80 8.22
C ALA A 27 20.66 3.66 8.60
N ILE A 28 20.44 4.96 8.83
CA ILE A 28 21.50 5.93 9.17
C ILE A 28 21.48 6.31 10.66
N GLN A 29 20.44 5.91 11.40
CA GLN A 29 20.26 6.21 12.83
C GLN A 29 20.15 7.71 13.15
N LEU A 30 19.73 8.51 12.17
CA LEU A 30 19.60 9.96 12.24
C LEU A 30 18.61 10.46 11.18
N THR A 31 18.20 11.73 11.26
CA THR A 31 17.39 12.34 10.21
C THR A 31 18.28 12.76 9.02
N PRO A 32 17.81 12.71 7.77
CA PRO A 32 18.60 13.20 6.62
C PRO A 32 19.03 14.66 6.79
N TYR A 33 18.24 15.48 7.48
CA TYR A 33 18.61 16.83 7.86
C TYR A 33 19.82 16.86 8.81
N GLU A 34 19.82 16.06 9.88
CA GLU A 34 20.97 15.95 10.78
C GLU A 34 22.20 15.40 10.06
N ALA A 35 22.02 14.48 9.12
CA ALA A 35 23.11 13.93 8.30
C ALA A 35 23.83 15.03 7.52
N LEU A 36 23.05 15.99 6.99
CA LEU A 36 23.54 17.03 6.12
C LEU A 36 24.06 18.25 6.89
N TYR A 37 23.40 18.62 7.99
CA TYR A 37 23.66 19.89 8.70
C TYR A 37 24.26 19.71 10.09
N GLY A 38 24.38 18.49 10.60
CA GLY A 38 24.97 18.20 11.92
C GLY A 38 24.19 18.75 13.12
N GLN A 39 22.94 19.15 12.92
CA GLN A 39 22.05 19.71 13.95
C GLN A 39 20.63 19.16 13.78
N PRO A 40 19.83 19.05 14.86
CA PRO A 40 18.47 18.56 14.76
C PRO A 40 17.60 19.48 13.89
N PRO A 41 16.58 18.94 13.20
CA PRO A 41 15.68 19.75 12.39
C PRO A 41 14.98 20.82 13.24
N PRO A 42 14.78 22.05 12.73
CA PRO A 42 14.14 23.12 13.47
C PRO A 42 12.78 22.69 14.02
N THR A 43 12.57 22.85 15.33
CA THR A 43 11.32 22.48 15.98
C THR A 43 10.21 23.43 15.53
N HIS A 44 9.14 22.88 14.94
CA HIS A 44 8.07 23.68 14.36
C HIS A 44 7.22 24.37 15.45
N ILE A 45 7.29 25.71 15.50
CA ILE A 45 6.42 26.55 16.32
C ILE A 45 5.00 26.50 15.71
N PRO A 46 3.95 26.08 16.44
CA PRO A 46 2.60 26.01 15.90
C PRO A 46 2.12 27.40 15.47
N TYR A 47 1.60 27.49 14.24
CA TYR A 47 1.03 28.72 13.74
C TYR A 47 -0.29 29.03 14.49
N LEU A 48 -0.43 30.25 14.99
CA LEU A 48 -1.65 30.74 15.62
C LEU A 48 -2.56 31.37 14.57
N ALA A 49 -3.81 30.94 14.51
CA ALA A 49 -4.80 31.50 13.57
C ALA A 49 -4.95 33.01 13.77
N GLY A 50 -4.81 33.79 12.70
CA GLY A 50 -4.84 35.25 12.74
C GLY A 50 -3.48 35.92 12.99
N ALA A 51 -2.38 35.17 13.10
CA ALA A 51 -1.04 35.75 13.23
C ALA A 51 -0.51 36.43 11.95
N SER A 52 -1.10 36.12 10.80
CA SER A 52 -0.85 36.80 9.53
C SER A 52 -1.98 37.77 9.20
N SER A 53 -1.63 39.01 8.86
CA SER A 53 -2.57 40.03 8.38
C SER A 53 -3.11 39.75 6.97
N VAL A 54 -2.52 38.80 6.25
CA VAL A 54 -2.88 38.44 4.88
C VAL A 54 -3.73 37.17 4.88
N ALA A 55 -5.00 37.29 4.51
CA ALA A 55 -5.99 36.20 4.60
C ALA A 55 -5.62 34.93 3.79
N THR A 56 -4.96 35.08 2.64
CA THR A 56 -4.49 33.92 1.84
C THR A 56 -3.36 33.18 2.55
N VAL A 57 -2.42 33.92 3.14
CA VAL A 57 -1.30 33.36 3.90
C VAL A 57 -1.81 32.69 5.18
N ASP A 58 -2.74 33.33 5.90
CA ASP A 58 -3.36 32.76 7.10
C ASP A 58 -4.05 31.42 6.82
N ARG A 59 -4.86 31.33 5.75
CA ARG A 59 -5.49 30.07 5.32
C ARG A 59 -4.45 29.00 4.96
N SER A 60 -3.38 29.37 4.27
CA SER A 60 -2.33 28.41 3.88
C SER A 60 -1.57 27.86 5.09
N LEU A 61 -1.29 28.70 6.10
CA LEU A 61 -0.61 28.31 7.33
C LEU A 61 -1.51 27.47 8.25
N GLN A 62 -2.81 27.75 8.27
CA GLN A 62 -3.79 26.88 8.95
C GLN A 62 -3.91 25.51 8.29
N ALA A 63 -3.97 25.45 6.95
CA ALA A 63 -4.00 24.19 6.21
C ALA A 63 -2.71 23.37 6.43
N ARG A 64 -1.56 24.05 6.46
CA ARG A 64 -0.25 23.48 6.84
C ARG A 64 -0.29 22.84 8.23
N GLU A 65 -0.83 23.53 9.22
CA GLU A 65 -0.91 23.04 10.60
C GLU A 65 -1.86 21.84 10.73
N ALA A 66 -2.97 21.83 10.00
CA ALA A 66 -3.89 20.69 9.95
C ALA A 66 -3.23 19.44 9.32
N ALA A 67 -2.52 19.61 8.20
CA ALA A 67 -1.78 18.53 7.55
C ALA A 67 -0.68 17.97 8.47
N ARG A 68 0.04 18.84 9.18
CA ARG A 68 1.07 18.46 10.16
C ARG A 68 0.50 17.63 11.31
N LYS A 69 -0.65 18.02 11.86
CA LYS A 69 -1.34 17.24 12.91
C LYS A 69 -1.77 15.86 12.41
N LEU A 70 -2.20 15.74 11.16
CA LEU A 70 -2.51 14.45 10.55
C LEU A 70 -1.26 13.58 10.38
N LEU A 71 -0.13 14.15 9.96
CA LEU A 71 1.14 13.44 9.84
C LEU A 71 1.64 12.93 11.20
N TYR A 72 1.62 13.75 12.25
CA TYR A 72 1.97 13.30 13.60
C TYR A 72 1.04 12.19 14.10
N ARG A 73 -0.25 12.23 13.75
CA ARG A 73 -1.17 11.15 14.09
C ARG A 73 -0.78 9.84 13.39
N ILE A 74 -0.43 9.90 12.11
CA ILE A 74 0.04 8.73 11.34
C ILE A 74 1.32 8.17 11.94
N ASP A 75 2.29 9.02 12.26
CA ASP A 75 3.57 8.59 12.84
C ASP A 75 3.40 7.90 14.20
N ASN A 76 2.55 8.47 15.08
CA ASN A 76 2.23 7.83 16.36
C ASN A 76 1.40 6.54 16.22
N THR A 77 0.61 6.38 15.15
CA THR A 77 -0.07 5.09 14.86
C THR A 77 0.88 4.05 14.26
N LEU A 78 2.00 4.47 13.66
CA LEU A 78 3.06 3.59 13.19
C LEU A 78 3.97 3.11 14.34
N LEU A 79 4.08 3.88 15.42
CA LEU A 79 4.80 3.51 16.64
C LEU A 79 3.96 2.58 17.55
N GLU A 80 2.64 2.80 17.64
CA GLU A 80 1.72 1.89 18.33
C GLU A 80 1.09 0.85 17.38
N GLY A 81 1.90 -0.12 16.97
CA GLY A 81 1.43 -1.50 16.78
C GLY A 81 0.34 -1.82 15.75
N SER A 82 0.01 -0.93 14.80
CA SER A 82 -0.96 -1.24 13.73
C SER A 82 -0.27 -1.42 12.36
N PRO A 83 -0.39 -2.58 11.71
CA PRO A 83 0.30 -2.87 10.45
C PRO A 83 -0.43 -2.21 9.27
N THR A 84 -0.19 -0.92 9.05
CA THR A 84 -0.54 -0.22 7.80
C THR A 84 0.62 -0.28 6.82
N ARG A 85 0.91 -1.49 6.32
CA ARG A 85 1.53 -1.71 5.00
C ARG A 85 0.83 -2.87 4.31
N SER A 86 -0.38 -2.60 3.83
CA SER A 86 -1.02 -3.44 2.82
C SER A 86 -0.31 -3.20 1.50
N CYS A 87 0.74 -3.98 1.25
CA CYS A 87 1.18 -4.34 -0.09
C CYS A 87 1.75 -5.76 -0.02
N LEU A 88 0.86 -6.74 -0.22
CA LEU A 88 1.14 -8.01 -0.88
C LEU A 88 2.43 -8.76 -0.48
N LEU A 89 2.58 -9.20 0.77
CA LEU A 89 3.59 -10.23 1.09
C LEU A 89 2.94 -11.55 1.48
N SER A 90 2.07 -12.06 0.60
CA SER A 90 1.85 -13.51 0.53
C SER A 90 3.13 -14.13 -0.02
N PHE A 91 3.90 -14.83 0.82
CA PHE A 91 5.03 -15.63 0.34
C PHE A 91 4.49 -16.72 -0.59
N MET A 92 4.77 -16.60 -1.88
CA MET A 92 4.53 -17.68 -2.84
C MET A 92 5.45 -18.83 -2.45
N GLY A 93 4.92 -20.07 -2.49
CA GLY A 93 5.41 -21.24 -1.76
C GLY A 93 6.91 -21.56 -1.84
N PRO A 94 7.39 -22.64 -1.18
CA PRO A 94 8.81 -22.92 -1.16
C PRO A 94 9.30 -23.31 -2.55
N PHE A 95 10.23 -22.52 -3.09
CA PHE A 95 10.95 -22.83 -4.31
C PHE A 95 12.37 -23.27 -3.98
N ARG A 96 12.88 -24.25 -4.72
CA ARG A 96 14.26 -24.71 -4.57
C ARG A 96 15.21 -23.71 -5.21
N VAL A 97 16.31 -23.40 -4.53
CA VAL A 97 17.39 -22.62 -5.11
C VAL A 97 18.21 -23.52 -6.03
N ILE A 98 18.29 -23.19 -7.31
CA ILE A 98 19.10 -23.90 -8.31
C ILE A 98 20.52 -23.35 -8.31
N ALA A 99 20.65 -22.02 -8.27
CA ALA A 99 21.95 -21.37 -8.38
C ALA A 99 22.00 -20.07 -7.56
N LYS A 100 23.21 -19.71 -7.11
CA LYS A 100 23.51 -18.38 -6.56
C LYS A 100 24.20 -17.57 -7.65
N VAL A 101 23.59 -16.45 -8.05
CA VAL A 101 24.10 -15.54 -9.07
C VAL A 101 24.71 -14.32 -8.38
N GLY A 102 26.04 -14.32 -8.25
CA GLY A 102 26.77 -13.26 -7.55
C GLY A 102 26.52 -13.24 -6.04
N ALA A 103 26.68 -12.08 -5.40
CA ALA A 103 26.53 -11.95 -3.95
C ALA A 103 25.07 -11.88 -3.49
N VAL A 104 24.18 -11.31 -4.32
CA VAL A 104 22.86 -10.82 -3.91
C VAL A 104 21.68 -11.41 -4.69
N ALA A 105 21.89 -12.30 -5.67
CA ALA A 105 20.81 -12.90 -6.45
C ALA A 105 20.86 -14.43 -6.44
N TYR A 106 19.68 -15.04 -6.53
CA TYR A 106 19.48 -16.49 -6.53
C TYR A 106 18.49 -16.88 -7.62
N THR A 107 18.77 -17.96 -8.34
CA THR A 107 17.88 -18.56 -9.31
C THR A 107 17.06 -19.66 -8.65
N LEU A 108 15.74 -19.58 -8.76
CA LEU A 108 14.77 -20.52 -8.21
C LEU A 108 14.26 -21.50 -9.26
N GLN A 109 13.93 -22.72 -8.81
CA GLN A 109 13.20 -23.70 -9.60
C GLN A 109 11.72 -23.33 -9.60
N LEU A 110 11.31 -22.63 -10.65
CA LEU A 110 9.91 -22.30 -10.90
C LEU A 110 9.23 -23.37 -11.78
N PRO A 111 7.91 -23.54 -11.68
CA PRO A 111 7.13 -24.34 -12.63
C PRO A 111 7.40 -23.95 -14.09
N GLN A 112 7.36 -24.91 -15.02
CA GLN A 112 7.67 -24.66 -16.43
C GLN A 112 6.72 -23.66 -17.11
N ASN A 113 5.51 -23.49 -16.58
CA ASN A 113 4.53 -22.50 -17.04
C ASN A 113 4.72 -21.11 -16.39
N SER A 114 5.78 -20.91 -15.61
CA SER A 114 6.06 -19.64 -14.96
C SER A 114 6.38 -18.54 -15.98
N ARG A 115 5.62 -17.45 -15.93
CA ARG A 115 5.86 -16.24 -16.73
C ARG A 115 6.83 -15.25 -16.08
N ILE A 116 7.26 -15.51 -14.83
CA ILE A 116 8.21 -14.67 -14.11
C ILE A 116 9.65 -15.19 -14.27
N HIS A 117 10.61 -14.27 -14.29
CA HIS A 117 12.03 -14.60 -14.43
C HIS A 117 12.53 -15.37 -13.20
N PRO A 118 13.32 -16.46 -13.34
CA PRO A 118 13.66 -17.33 -12.22
C PRO A 118 14.73 -16.76 -11.27
N THR A 119 15.41 -15.67 -11.66
CA THR A 119 16.46 -15.03 -10.84
C THR A 119 15.90 -13.86 -10.05
N PHE A 120 16.03 -13.93 -8.72
CA PHE A 120 15.50 -12.95 -7.77
C PHE A 120 16.61 -12.39 -6.88
N HIS A 121 16.46 -11.13 -6.48
CA HIS A 121 17.33 -10.52 -5.47
C HIS A 121 17.02 -11.07 -4.07
N VAL A 122 18.02 -11.21 -3.21
CA VAL A 122 17.91 -11.79 -1.86
C VAL A 122 16.85 -11.09 -0.99
N SER A 123 16.57 -9.81 -1.22
CA SER A 123 15.52 -9.06 -0.52
C SER A 123 14.09 -9.49 -0.85
N GLN A 124 13.89 -10.18 -1.98
CA GLN A 124 12.59 -10.71 -2.41
C GLN A 124 12.37 -12.14 -1.91
N LEU A 125 13.37 -12.74 -1.26
CA LEU A 125 13.37 -14.12 -0.82
C LEU A 125 13.29 -14.19 0.70
N LYS A 126 12.52 -15.15 1.21
CA LYS A 126 12.53 -15.53 2.62
C LYS A 126 12.90 -16.99 2.75
N ARG A 127 13.80 -17.29 3.68
CA ARG A 127 14.17 -18.68 3.98
C ARG A 127 12.93 -19.42 4.47
N HIS A 128 12.57 -20.49 3.77
CA HIS A 128 11.54 -21.41 4.23
C HIS A 128 12.05 -22.19 5.44
N VAL A 129 11.23 -22.29 6.49
CA VAL A 129 11.53 -23.03 7.73
C VAL A 129 10.48 -24.11 7.89
N GLY A 130 10.87 -25.38 7.76
CA GLY A 130 9.96 -26.54 7.78
C GLY A 130 10.13 -27.45 6.57
N SER A 131 9.35 -28.55 6.52
CA SER A 131 9.35 -29.47 5.37
C SER A 131 8.70 -28.81 4.16
N ALA A 132 9.41 -28.75 3.03
CA ALA A 132 8.89 -28.14 1.81
C ALA A 132 7.87 -29.07 1.12
N PRO A 133 6.65 -28.61 0.77
CA PRO A 133 5.80 -29.28 -0.20
C PRO A 133 6.54 -29.57 -1.52
N ILE A 134 6.15 -30.66 -2.17
CA ILE A 134 6.82 -31.22 -3.36
C ILE A 134 6.71 -30.27 -4.57
N GLU A 135 5.67 -29.42 -4.60
CA GLU A 135 5.44 -28.48 -5.69
C GLU A 135 4.74 -27.21 -5.18
N ALA A 136 5.37 -26.05 -5.38
CA ALA A 136 4.76 -24.76 -5.10
C ALA A 136 3.99 -24.29 -6.34
N GLN A 137 2.68 -24.16 -6.22
CA GLN A 137 1.84 -23.64 -7.29
C GLN A 137 1.89 -22.11 -7.27
N LEU A 138 2.32 -21.52 -8.39
CA LEU A 138 2.24 -20.07 -8.61
C LEU A 138 0.79 -19.71 -8.92
N PRO A 139 0.25 -18.59 -8.40
CA PRO A 139 -1.04 -18.09 -8.83
C PRO A 139 -1.00 -17.79 -10.34
N PRO A 140 -2.09 -18.05 -11.08
CA PRO A 140 -2.18 -17.63 -12.47
C PRO A 140 -2.05 -16.10 -12.54
N VAL A 141 -1.27 -15.60 -13.49
CA VAL A 141 -1.04 -14.17 -13.73
C VAL A 141 -1.55 -13.83 -15.13
N ASP A 142 -2.29 -12.72 -15.26
CA ASP A 142 -2.80 -12.28 -16.55
C ASP A 142 -1.69 -11.80 -17.51
N ASP A 143 -2.06 -11.44 -18.74
CA ASP A 143 -1.10 -11.00 -19.77
C ASP A 143 -0.41 -9.65 -19.44
N HIS A 144 -0.86 -8.96 -18.39
CA HIS A 144 -0.29 -7.71 -17.89
C HIS A 144 0.54 -7.89 -16.62
N GLY A 145 0.76 -9.13 -16.15
CA GLY A 145 1.53 -9.36 -14.94
C GLY A 145 0.76 -9.11 -13.65
N ALA A 146 -0.56 -8.88 -13.73
CA ALA A 146 -1.40 -8.67 -12.56
C ALA A 146 -1.99 -10.00 -12.07
N PHE A 147 -2.06 -10.14 -10.75
CA PHE A 147 -2.82 -11.23 -10.14
C PHE A 147 -4.30 -10.97 -10.40
N PRO A 148 -5.02 -11.88 -11.09
CA PRO A 148 -6.45 -11.77 -11.23
C PRO A 148 -7.05 -11.82 -9.82
N LYS A 149 -7.68 -10.71 -9.40
CA LYS A 149 -8.42 -10.67 -8.14
C LYS A 149 -9.68 -11.50 -8.33
N GLU A 150 -9.67 -12.72 -7.81
CA GLU A 150 -10.85 -13.58 -7.83
C GLU A 150 -11.72 -13.26 -6.62
N PRO A 151 -13.01 -12.98 -6.78
CA PRO A 151 -13.92 -12.84 -5.65
C PRO A 151 -14.05 -14.17 -4.90
N THR A 152 -13.81 -14.15 -3.60
CA THR A 152 -13.88 -15.35 -2.73
C THR A 152 -15.30 -15.56 -2.22
N ARG A 153 -15.92 -14.51 -1.66
CA ARG A 153 -17.31 -14.56 -1.16
C ARG A 153 -17.93 -13.17 -1.09
N ILE A 154 -19.27 -13.14 -1.07
CA ILE A 154 -20.05 -11.95 -0.74
C ILE A 154 -20.14 -11.85 0.78
N ILE A 155 -19.62 -10.77 1.34
CA ILE A 155 -19.64 -10.48 2.78
C ILE A 155 -20.98 -9.84 3.16
N ASP A 156 -21.47 -8.91 2.33
CA ASP A 156 -22.65 -8.11 2.64
C ASP A 156 -23.36 -7.64 1.37
N ARG A 157 -24.60 -7.16 1.50
CA ARG A 157 -25.43 -6.63 0.42
C ARG A 157 -26.12 -5.34 0.83
N ARG A 158 -26.20 -4.38 -0.08
CA ARG A 158 -26.94 -3.14 0.13
C ARG A 158 -27.70 -2.72 -1.12
N MET A 159 -28.84 -2.06 -0.94
CA MET A 159 -29.52 -1.37 -2.02
C MET A 159 -29.11 0.10 -2.03
N VAL A 160 -28.63 0.57 -3.17
CA VAL A 160 -28.25 1.97 -3.38
C VAL A 160 -29.10 2.54 -4.50
N LYS A 161 -29.60 3.77 -4.31
CA LYS A 161 -30.26 4.51 -5.39
C LYS A 161 -29.20 5.16 -6.27
N ARG A 162 -28.96 4.63 -7.48
CA ARG A 162 -28.13 5.28 -8.49
C ARG A 162 -29.05 5.90 -9.54
N GLY A 163 -29.21 7.22 -9.48
CA GLY A 163 -30.16 7.95 -10.34
C GLY A 163 -31.61 7.62 -9.99
N ASN A 164 -32.40 7.19 -11.00
CA ASN A 164 -33.82 6.88 -10.83
C ASN A 164 -34.10 5.38 -10.58
N GLN A 165 -33.06 4.56 -10.38
CA GLN A 165 -33.18 3.12 -10.18
C GLN A 165 -32.53 2.70 -8.85
N ALA A 166 -33.13 1.69 -8.21
CA ALA A 166 -32.52 0.99 -7.10
C ALA A 166 -31.59 -0.10 -7.66
N THR A 167 -30.32 -0.07 -7.27
CA THR A 167 -29.29 -1.04 -7.68
C THR A 167 -28.77 -1.78 -6.46
N THR A 168 -28.62 -3.10 -6.58
CA THR A 168 -28.04 -3.94 -5.53
C THR A 168 -26.52 -3.97 -5.69
N GLU A 169 -25.82 -3.53 -4.66
CA GLU A 169 -24.36 -3.67 -4.53
C GLU A 169 -24.05 -4.77 -3.51
N VAL A 170 -23.00 -5.54 -3.78
CA VAL A 170 -22.48 -6.60 -2.92
C VAL A 170 -21.06 -6.26 -2.49
N LEU A 171 -20.75 -6.47 -1.21
CA LEU A 171 -19.42 -6.32 -0.66
C LEU A 171 -18.63 -7.60 -0.90
N ILE A 172 -17.54 -7.50 -1.65
CA ILE A 172 -16.78 -8.66 -2.11
C ILE A 172 -15.48 -8.78 -1.35
N GLU A 173 -15.28 -9.95 -0.75
CA GLU A 173 -13.97 -10.39 -0.29
C GLU A 173 -13.17 -10.89 -1.50
N TRP A 174 -12.01 -10.30 -1.76
CA TRP A 174 -11.15 -10.73 -2.87
C TRP A 174 -10.11 -11.75 -2.40
N SER A 175 -9.74 -12.68 -3.28
CA SER A 175 -8.69 -13.65 -3.02
C SER A 175 -7.36 -12.93 -2.80
N ASN A 176 -6.57 -13.41 -1.84
CA ASN A 176 -5.30 -12.80 -1.43
C ASN A 176 -5.43 -11.33 -0.95
N SER A 177 -6.61 -10.92 -0.48
CA SER A 177 -6.84 -9.59 0.12
C SER A 177 -7.27 -9.71 1.59
N PHE A 178 -7.11 -8.64 2.37
CA PHE A 178 -7.65 -8.62 3.73
C PHE A 178 -9.16 -8.33 3.72
N PRO A 179 -9.93 -8.77 4.73
CA PRO A 179 -11.37 -8.48 4.82
C PRO A 179 -11.71 -6.98 4.75
N LYS A 180 -10.77 -6.11 5.17
CA LYS A 180 -10.90 -4.63 5.10
C LYS A 180 -10.71 -4.05 3.70
N ASP A 181 -10.10 -4.81 2.77
CA ASP A 181 -9.88 -4.42 1.38
C ASP A 181 -11.07 -4.83 0.49
N ALA A 182 -12.16 -5.32 1.10
CA ALA A 182 -13.38 -5.65 0.42
C ALA A 182 -14.01 -4.41 -0.24
N THR A 183 -14.46 -4.56 -1.49
CA THR A 183 -15.05 -3.46 -2.26
C THR A 183 -16.52 -3.70 -2.54
N TRP A 184 -17.29 -2.61 -2.60
CA TRP A 184 -18.69 -2.64 -3.03
C TRP A 184 -18.75 -2.66 -4.54
N GLU A 185 -19.26 -3.74 -5.11
CA GLU A 185 -19.40 -3.93 -6.55
C GLU A 185 -20.86 -4.15 -6.92
N SER A 186 -21.24 -3.80 -8.15
CA SER A 186 -22.59 -4.06 -8.64
C SER A 186 -22.84 -5.56 -8.76
N LEU A 187 -23.94 -6.06 -8.18
CA LEU A 187 -24.30 -7.48 -8.23
C LEU A 187 -24.38 -7.97 -9.69
N SER A 188 -24.96 -7.17 -10.59
CA SER A 188 -25.08 -7.52 -12.01
C SER A 188 -23.73 -7.62 -12.72
N ALA A 189 -22.79 -6.72 -12.40
CA ALA A 189 -21.46 -6.72 -13.00
C ALA A 189 -20.63 -7.91 -12.51
N ILE A 190 -20.79 -8.27 -11.24
CA ILE A 190 -20.08 -9.39 -10.63
C ILE A 190 -20.65 -10.72 -11.09
N GLN A 191 -21.97 -10.89 -11.16
CA GLN A 191 -22.58 -12.10 -11.72
C GLN A 191 -22.21 -12.28 -13.21
N SER A 192 -22.09 -11.19 -13.97
CA SER A 192 -21.65 -11.26 -15.36
C SER A 192 -20.19 -11.67 -15.50
N LYS A 193 -19.29 -11.25 -14.59
CA LYS A 193 -17.87 -11.59 -14.62
C LYS A 193 -17.55 -12.93 -13.94
N PHE A 194 -18.31 -13.27 -12.92
CA PHE A 194 -18.11 -14.42 -12.03
C PHE A 194 -19.45 -15.12 -11.77
N PRO A 195 -19.97 -15.88 -12.74
CA PRO A 195 -21.30 -16.50 -12.66
C PRO A 195 -21.41 -17.60 -11.59
N HIS A 196 -20.28 -18.08 -11.07
CA HIS A 196 -20.21 -19.07 -9.98
C HIS A 196 -20.44 -18.45 -8.59
N LEU A 197 -20.39 -17.12 -8.47
CA LEU A 197 -20.71 -16.44 -7.22
C LEU A 197 -22.23 -16.28 -7.08
N HIS A 198 -22.81 -17.21 -6.32
CA HIS A 198 -24.20 -17.14 -5.95
C HIS A 198 -24.40 -16.25 -4.72
N PRO A 199 -25.42 -15.37 -4.73
CA PRO A 199 -25.77 -14.51 -3.60
C PRO A 199 -26.45 -15.25 -2.44
#